data_AF-A0A212A6N8-F1
#
_entry.id   AF-A0A212A6N8-F1
#
_cell.length_a   1.000
_cell.length_b   1.000
_cell.length_c   1.000
_cell.angle_alpha   90.00
_cell.angle_beta   90.00
_cell.angle_gamma   90.00
#
_symmetry.space_group_name_H-M   'P 1'
#
loop_
_entity.id
_entity.type
_entity.pdbx_description
1 polymer ?
#
loop_
_entity_poly.entity_id
_entity_poly.type
_entity_poly.pdbx_seq_one_letter_code
_entity_poly.pdbx_strand_id
1 'polypeptide(L)'
;MTLQWQGQQIAALEARMATLEAHPPLTYVGTHEAGKSYRKGEAVTANGSLWVAQRDTDGTPGTNDGWKLAVKRGRDGRGGGSHV
;
A
#
# COMPACT_ATOMS: atom_id res chain seq x y z
N MET A 1 -15.61 41.88 10.37
CA MET A 1 -14.32 41.62 9.69
C MET A 1 -13.76 40.25 10.08
N THR A 2 -14.59 39.21 10.09
CA THR A 2 -14.26 37.84 10.56
C THR A 2 -14.72 36.78 9.55
N LEU A 3 -15.84 37.04 8.85
CA LEU A 3 -16.39 36.17 7.81
C LEU A 3 -15.42 35.95 6.63
N GLN A 4 -14.68 36.99 6.21
CA GLN A 4 -13.69 36.86 5.13
C GLN A 4 -12.48 36.01 5.55
N TRP A 5 -12.04 36.13 6.81
CA TRP A 5 -10.92 35.35 7.35
C TRP A 5 -11.29 33.88 7.52
N GLN A 6 -12.50 33.60 8.03
CA GLN A 6 -13.02 32.22 8.12
C GLN A 6 -13.14 31.56 6.73
N GLY A 7 -13.64 32.29 5.73
CA GLY A 7 -13.71 31.78 4.35
C GLY A 7 -12.34 31.42 3.75
N GLN A 8 -11.32 32.27 3.99
CA GLN A 8 -9.95 31.98 3.54
C GLN A 8 -9.35 30.75 4.22
N GLN A 9 -9.58 30.59 5.53
CA GLN A 9 -9.09 29.42 6.27
C GLN A 9 -9.77 28.13 5.79
N ILE A 10 -11.09 28.15 5.56
CA ILE A 10 -11.83 27.00 5.04
C ILE A 10 -11.31 26.60 3.65
N ALA A 11 -11.20 27.56 2.71
CA ALA A 11 -10.71 27.28 1.37
C ALA A 11 -9.28 26.68 1.37
N ALA A 12 -8.40 27.18 2.25
CA ALA A 12 -7.06 26.63 2.39
C ALA A 12 -7.07 25.18 2.94
N LEU A 13 -7.97 24.88 3.87
CA LEU A 13 -8.14 23.53 4.41
C LEU A 13 -8.74 22.57 3.38
N GLU A 14 -9.73 22.99 2.63
CA GLU A 14 -10.34 22.21 1.54
C GLU A 14 -9.31 21.85 0.46
N ALA A 15 -8.46 22.81 0.06
CA ALA A 15 -7.38 22.53 -0.89
C ALA A 15 -6.39 21.50 -0.36
N ARG A 16 -6.08 21.55 0.95
CA ARG A 16 -5.22 20.58 1.61
C ARG A 16 -5.87 19.20 1.71
N MET A 17 -7.17 19.14 2.02
CA MET A 17 -7.94 17.89 2.03
C MET A 17 -7.96 17.25 0.64
N ALA A 18 -8.28 18.01 -0.41
CA ALA A 18 -8.25 17.52 -1.78
C ALA A 18 -6.87 16.96 -2.19
N THR A 19 -5.79 17.61 -1.77
CA THR A 19 -4.42 17.12 -1.99
C THR A 19 -4.17 15.78 -1.28
N LEU A 20 -4.64 15.62 -0.05
CA LEU A 20 -4.48 14.37 0.71
C LEU A 20 -5.35 13.25 0.12
N GLU A 21 -6.60 13.54 -0.21
CA GLU A 21 -7.56 12.59 -0.77
C GLU A 21 -7.19 12.10 -2.17
N ALA A 22 -6.41 12.88 -2.93
CA ALA A 22 -5.88 12.46 -4.24
C ALA A 22 -4.88 11.29 -4.14
N HIS A 23 -4.37 10.97 -2.96
CA HIS A 23 -3.43 9.86 -2.76
C HIS A 23 -4.19 8.62 -2.26
N PRO A 24 -4.20 7.50 -3.01
CA PRO A 24 -4.85 6.27 -2.56
C PRO A 24 -4.30 5.80 -1.20
N PRO A 25 -5.16 5.43 -0.25
CA PRO A 25 -4.70 4.91 1.03
C PRO A 25 -4.03 3.54 0.84
N LEU A 26 -3.06 3.23 1.70
CA LEU A 26 -2.51 1.89 1.76
C LEU A 26 -3.58 0.93 2.32
N THR A 27 -4.01 -0.02 1.51
CA THR A 27 -5.10 -0.95 1.87
C THR A 27 -4.62 -2.39 1.74
N TYR A 28 -4.58 -3.14 2.86
CA TYR A 28 -4.26 -4.57 2.80
C TYR A 28 -5.45 -5.39 2.31
N VAL A 29 -5.26 -6.15 1.23
CA VAL A 29 -6.33 -6.92 0.57
C VAL A 29 -6.10 -8.44 0.58
N GLY A 30 -5.19 -8.92 1.45
CA GLY A 30 -4.95 -10.34 1.67
C GLY A 30 -3.76 -10.90 0.89
N THR A 31 -3.85 -12.19 0.53
CA THR A 31 -2.80 -12.89 -0.22
C THR A 31 -2.92 -12.60 -1.71
N HIS A 32 -1.79 -12.50 -2.41
CA HIS A 32 -1.78 -12.35 -3.87
C HIS A 32 -2.45 -13.55 -4.56
N GLU A 33 -3.29 -13.26 -5.55
CA GLU A 33 -3.96 -14.23 -6.43
C GLU A 33 -3.52 -13.97 -7.87
N ALA A 34 -3.06 -15.01 -8.56
CA ALA A 34 -2.64 -14.89 -9.96
C ALA A 34 -3.84 -14.55 -10.87
N GLY A 35 -3.66 -13.55 -11.73
CA GLY A 35 -4.70 -13.10 -12.67
C GLY A 35 -5.72 -12.12 -12.08
N LYS A 36 -5.64 -11.80 -10.78
CA LYS A 36 -6.44 -10.73 -10.15
C LYS A 36 -5.77 -9.38 -10.37
N SER A 37 -6.56 -8.37 -10.74
CA SER A 37 -6.09 -6.99 -10.81
C SER A 37 -6.16 -6.32 -9.43
N TYR A 38 -5.14 -5.52 -9.14
CA TYR A 38 -4.98 -4.74 -7.93
C TYR A 38 -4.83 -3.27 -8.27
N ARG A 39 -5.36 -2.40 -7.41
CA ARG A 39 -5.29 -0.95 -7.57
C ARG A 39 -4.05 -0.37 -6.91
N LYS A 40 -3.57 0.77 -7.39
CA LYS A 40 -2.52 1.55 -6.71
C LYS A 40 -2.85 1.75 -5.23
N GLY A 41 -1.87 1.46 -4.36
CA GLY A 41 -2.01 1.56 -2.90
C GLY A 41 -2.49 0.27 -2.23
N GLU A 42 -3.01 -0.71 -2.98
CA GLU A 42 -3.34 -2.01 -2.40
C GLU A 42 -2.08 -2.79 -2.04
N ALA A 43 -2.12 -3.47 -0.90
CA ALA A 43 -1.04 -4.26 -0.36
C ALA A 43 -1.45 -5.74 -0.25
N VAL A 44 -0.53 -6.63 -0.60
CA VAL A 44 -0.75 -8.09 -0.56
C VAL A 44 0.41 -8.81 0.10
N THR A 45 0.11 -9.99 0.65
CA THR A 45 1.13 -10.96 1.03
C THR A 45 1.48 -11.84 -0.16
N ALA A 46 2.78 -11.93 -0.51
CA ALA A 46 3.28 -12.84 -1.53
C ALA A 46 4.71 -13.28 -1.20
N ASN A 47 5.01 -14.58 -1.36
CA ASN A 47 6.34 -15.15 -1.09
C ASN A 47 6.88 -14.83 0.33
N GLY A 48 5.99 -14.79 1.32
CA GLY A 48 6.29 -14.46 2.72
C GLY A 48 6.59 -12.98 2.99
N SER A 49 6.36 -12.10 2.01
CA SER A 49 6.68 -10.66 2.08
C SER A 49 5.42 -9.82 1.84
N LEU A 50 5.41 -8.58 2.34
CA LEU A 50 4.36 -7.59 2.06
C LEU A 50 4.77 -6.74 0.85
N TRP A 51 3.88 -6.62 -0.12
CA TRP A 51 4.08 -5.86 -1.35
C TRP A 51 2.98 -4.83 -1.51
N VAL A 52 3.29 -3.67 -2.08
CA VAL A 52 2.34 -2.58 -2.36
C VAL A 52 2.32 -2.31 -3.86
N ALA A 53 1.12 -2.28 -4.44
CA ALA A 53 0.92 -1.91 -5.84
C ALA A 53 1.20 -0.42 -6.04
N GLN A 54 2.13 -0.09 -6.93
CA GLN A 54 2.56 1.28 -7.24
C GLN A 54 1.69 1.95 -8.31
N ARG A 55 0.97 1.13 -9.07
CA ARG A 55 0.01 1.45 -10.12
C ARG A 55 -1.00 0.31 -10.19
N ASP A 56 -2.08 0.50 -10.93
CA ASP A 56 -2.99 -0.61 -11.24
C ASP A 56 -2.21 -1.70 -11.97
N THR A 57 -2.30 -2.93 -11.47
CA THR A 57 -1.45 -4.05 -11.90
C THR A 57 -2.14 -5.39 -11.65
N ASP A 58 -2.01 -6.31 -12.58
CA ASP A 58 -2.37 -7.73 -12.46
C ASP A 58 -1.13 -8.63 -12.35
N GLY A 59 0.06 -8.03 -12.41
CA GLY A 59 1.32 -8.75 -12.43
C GLY A 59 1.65 -9.39 -11.08
N THR A 60 2.62 -10.31 -11.10
CA THR A 60 3.09 -10.98 -9.89
C THR A 60 4.02 -10.09 -9.07
N PRO A 61 3.85 -9.97 -7.74
CA PRO A 61 4.78 -9.23 -6.90
C PRO A 61 6.23 -9.72 -7.02
N GLY A 62 7.13 -8.77 -7.25
CA GLY A 62 8.58 -9.03 -7.39
C GLY A 62 9.05 -9.42 -8.78
N THR A 63 8.17 -9.51 -9.80
CA THR A 63 8.57 -9.81 -11.19
C THR A 63 8.55 -8.60 -12.11
N ASN A 64 7.94 -7.49 -11.68
CA ASN A 64 7.86 -6.24 -12.45
C ASN A 64 7.90 -5.01 -11.53
N ASP A 65 7.83 -3.83 -12.15
CA ASP A 65 7.86 -2.51 -11.49
C ASP A 65 6.51 -2.06 -10.90
N GLY A 66 5.44 -2.84 -11.13
CA GLY A 66 4.10 -2.56 -10.61
C GLY A 66 4.00 -2.76 -9.10
N TRP A 67 4.96 -3.46 -8.49
CA TRP A 67 4.98 -3.78 -7.06
C TRP A 67 6.23 -3.25 -6.38
N LYS A 68 6.05 -2.70 -5.17
CA LYS A 68 7.15 -2.32 -4.28
C LYS A 68 7.15 -3.20 -3.04
N LEU A 69 8.30 -3.75 -2.71
CA LEU A 69 8.50 -4.50 -1.47
C LEU A 69 8.40 -3.55 -0.27
N ALA A 70 7.42 -3.77 0.60
CA ALA A 70 7.23 -2.99 1.83
C ALA A 70 7.86 -3.68 3.05
N VAL A 71 7.70 -5.00 3.16
CA VAL A 71 8.29 -5.80 4.24
C VAL A 71 8.89 -7.08 3.66
N LYS A 72 10.19 -7.28 3.86
CA LYS A 72 10.92 -8.47 3.44
C LYS A 72 10.66 -9.63 4.41
N ARG A 73 10.43 -10.84 3.89
CA ARG A 73 10.41 -12.06 4.71
C ARG A 73 11.69 -12.21 5.53
N GLY A 74 11.53 -12.71 6.76
CA GLY A 74 12.65 -13.13 7.61
C GLY A 74 13.44 -14.29 7.03
N ARG A 75 14.60 -14.57 7.63
CA ARG A 75 15.33 -15.83 7.37
C ARG A 75 14.70 -16.95 8.20
N ASP A 76 14.69 -18.15 7.65
CA ASP A 76 14.25 -19.33 8.38
C ASP A 76 15.14 -19.52 9.62
N GLY A 77 14.51 -19.91 10.74
CA GLY A 77 15.23 -20.25 11.96
C GLY A 77 16.11 -21.48 11.73
N ARG A 78 17.24 -21.57 12.44
CA ARG A 78 18.08 -22.77 12.42
C ARG A 78 17.26 -23.92 13.02
N GLY A 79 16.95 -24.94 12.22
CA GLY A 79 16.07 -26.04 12.62
C GLY A 79 16.49 -26.62 13.97
N GLY A 80 15.61 -26.52 14.97
CA GLY A 80 15.76 -27.28 16.20
C GLY A 80 15.58 -28.73 15.82
N GLY A 81 16.65 -29.52 15.86
CA GLY A 81 16.63 -30.91 15.42
C GLY A 81 15.48 -31.65 16.11
N SER A 82 14.53 -32.14 15.31
CA SER A 82 13.47 -33.02 15.77
C SER A 82 14.13 -34.21 16.46
N HIS A 83 14.16 -34.18 17.78
CA HIS A 83 14.45 -35.37 18.58
C HIS A 83 13.17 -36.20 18.56
N VAL A 84 13.17 -37.20 17.68
CA VAL A 84 12.28 -38.36 17.75
C VAL A 84 13.02 -39.50 18.42
#